data_AF-A0A2J8TVS7-F1
#
_entry.id   AF-A0A2J8TVS7-F1
#
_cell.length_a   1.000
_cell.length_b   1.000
_cell.length_c   1.000
_cell.angle_alpha   90.00
_cell.angle_beta   90.00
_cell.angle_gamma   90.00
#
_symmetry.space_group_name_H-M   'P 1'
#
loop_
_entity.id
_entity.type
_entity.pdbx_description
1 polymer ?
#
loop_
_entity_poly.entity_id
_entity_poly.type
_entity_poly.pdbx_seq_one_letter_code
_entity_poly.pdbx_strand_id
1 'polypeptide(L)'
;MMLLWEPAGAWLALGLALALGPSVAAAAPRQDCTGVECPPLENCIEEALEPGACCATCVQQGCACEGYQYYDCLQGGFVRGRVPAGQSYFVDFGSTECSCPPGGGKISCQFMLCPELPPNCIEAVVVADSCPQCGQVGCVHAGRKYAAGHTVHLPPCRA
;
A
#
# COMPACT_ATOMS: atom_id res chain seq x y z
N MET A 1 -80.07 4.82 -31.30
CA MET A 1 -79.57 4.97 -29.92
C MET A 1 -78.13 5.45 -30.04
N MET A 2 -77.87 6.68 -29.60
CA MET A 2 -76.54 7.30 -29.54
C MET A 2 -75.63 6.52 -28.59
N LEU A 3 -74.33 6.41 -28.92
CA LEU A 3 -73.24 6.38 -27.95
C LEU A 3 -72.01 7.00 -28.61
N LEU A 4 -71.74 8.25 -28.22
CA LEU A 4 -70.50 8.98 -28.48
C LEU A 4 -69.34 8.29 -27.73
N TRP A 5 -68.16 8.26 -28.34
CA TRP A 5 -66.91 8.17 -27.58
C TRP A 5 -65.81 8.97 -28.28
N GLU A 6 -65.36 10.03 -27.61
CA GLU A 6 -64.37 11.04 -28.00
C GLU A 6 -62.93 10.49 -28.08
N PRO A 7 -62.03 11.12 -28.87
CA PRO A 7 -60.67 10.65 -29.06
C PRO A 7 -59.74 11.13 -27.93
N ALA A 8 -59.43 10.23 -26.98
CA ALA A 8 -58.49 10.47 -25.87
C ALA A 8 -57.00 10.42 -26.29
N GLY A 9 -56.65 10.91 -27.48
CA GLY A 9 -55.31 10.73 -28.07
C GLY A 9 -54.46 11.99 -28.23
N ALA A 10 -55.04 13.19 -28.07
CA ALA A 10 -54.37 14.41 -28.53
C ALA A 10 -53.60 15.21 -27.45
N TRP A 11 -53.87 14.96 -26.16
CA TRP A 11 -53.33 15.82 -25.08
C TRP A 11 -52.03 15.29 -24.43
N LEU A 12 -51.67 14.02 -24.65
CA LEU A 12 -50.44 13.43 -24.10
C LEU A 12 -49.19 13.77 -24.93
N ALA A 13 -49.35 14.30 -26.15
CA ALA A 13 -48.21 14.65 -27.00
C ALA A 13 -47.62 16.04 -26.70
N LEU A 14 -48.40 16.99 -26.16
CA LEU A 14 -47.90 18.34 -25.88
C LEU A 14 -47.14 18.46 -24.55
N GLY A 15 -47.36 17.58 -23.57
CA GLY A 15 -46.66 17.61 -22.28
C GLY A 15 -45.21 17.11 -22.35
N LEU A 16 -44.94 16.11 -23.20
CA LEU A 16 -43.59 15.53 -23.36
C LEU A 16 -42.66 16.35 -24.25
N ALA A 17 -43.18 17.28 -25.07
CA ALA A 17 -42.36 18.12 -25.93
C ALA A 17 -41.64 19.25 -25.17
N LEU A 18 -42.13 19.65 -23.99
CA LEU A 18 -41.55 20.74 -23.19
C LEU A 18 -40.46 20.30 -22.20
N ALA A 19 -40.28 18.99 -21.99
CA ALA A 19 -39.20 18.45 -21.15
C ALA A 19 -37.90 18.14 -21.93
N LEU A 20 -37.94 18.25 -23.26
CA LEU A 20 -36.82 18.02 -24.18
C LEU A 20 -36.30 19.33 -24.78
N GLY A 21 -36.37 20.43 -24.01
CA GLY A 21 -35.61 21.63 -24.35
C GLY A 21 -34.12 21.24 -24.41
N PRO A 22 -33.38 21.66 -25.46
CA PRO A 22 -31.98 21.32 -25.58
C PRO A 22 -31.26 21.85 -24.35
N SER A 23 -30.79 20.95 -23.49
CA SER A 23 -29.80 21.28 -22.47
C SER A 23 -28.59 21.79 -23.24
N VAL A 24 -28.49 23.10 -23.40
CA VAL A 24 -27.25 23.75 -23.81
C VAL A 24 -26.33 23.54 -22.62
N ALA A 25 -25.69 22.38 -22.57
CA ALA A 25 -24.48 22.19 -21.81
C ALA A 25 -23.50 23.19 -22.39
N ALA A 26 -23.49 24.39 -21.82
CA ALA A 26 -22.44 25.37 -22.05
C ALA A 26 -21.17 24.69 -21.57
N ALA A 27 -20.49 23.99 -22.48
CA ALA A 27 -19.13 23.57 -22.28
C ALA A 27 -18.38 24.85 -21.93
N ALA A 28 -17.85 24.91 -20.70
CA ALA A 28 -17.01 26.02 -20.27
C ALA A 28 -15.98 26.27 -21.38
N PRO A 29 -15.69 27.55 -21.72
CA PRO A 29 -14.75 27.87 -22.78
C PRO A 29 -13.47 27.08 -22.52
N ARG A 30 -13.08 26.23 -23.48
CA ARG A 30 -11.80 25.52 -23.42
C ARG A 30 -10.72 26.59 -23.36
N GLN A 31 -10.02 26.65 -22.23
CA GLN A 31 -8.86 27.52 -22.10
C GLN A 31 -7.82 27.04 -23.12
N ASP A 32 -7.35 27.95 -23.97
CA ASP A 32 -6.31 27.63 -24.94
C ASP A 32 -4.96 27.55 -24.22
N CYS A 33 -4.41 26.35 -24.13
CA CYS A 33 -3.15 26.06 -23.46
C CYS A 33 -1.97 25.94 -24.43
N THR A 34 -2.16 26.33 -25.70
CA THR A 34 -1.10 26.31 -26.71
C THR A 34 0.06 27.21 -26.28
N GLY A 35 1.27 26.65 -26.21
CA GLY A 35 2.49 27.39 -25.84
C GLY A 35 2.74 27.55 -24.34
N VAL A 36 1.93 26.93 -23.47
CA VAL A 36 2.20 26.86 -22.03
C VAL A 36 3.26 25.78 -21.77
N GLU A 37 4.29 26.13 -21.00
CA GLU A 37 5.33 25.20 -20.57
C GLU A 37 5.18 24.93 -19.07
N CYS A 38 4.86 23.68 -18.73
CA CYS A 38 4.54 23.28 -17.36
C CYS A 38 5.79 22.80 -16.62
N PRO A 39 5.94 23.14 -15.32
CA PRO A 39 7.05 22.65 -14.52
C PRO A 39 6.96 21.13 -14.35
N PRO A 40 8.10 20.42 -14.26
CA PRO A 40 8.10 19.00 -13.95
C PRO A 40 7.55 18.76 -12.54
N LEU A 41 6.74 17.71 -12.40
CA LEU A 41 6.20 17.28 -11.10
C LEU A 41 7.12 16.22 -10.49
N GLU A 42 8.07 16.66 -9.69
CA GLU A 42 9.06 15.79 -9.06
C GLU A 42 8.40 14.71 -8.18
N ASN A 43 8.84 13.47 -8.38
CA ASN A 43 8.40 12.28 -7.64
C ASN A 43 6.88 12.06 -7.65
N CYS A 44 6.17 12.57 -8.66
CA CYS A 44 4.73 12.45 -8.70
C CYS A 44 4.27 11.07 -9.18
N ILE A 45 3.40 10.43 -8.40
CA ILE A 45 2.78 9.14 -8.73
C ILE A 45 1.29 9.27 -9.00
N GLU A 46 0.69 10.44 -8.83
CA GLU A 46 -0.67 10.71 -9.25
C GLU A 46 -0.81 12.20 -9.57
N GLU A 47 -1.26 12.51 -10.78
CA GLU A 47 -1.43 13.86 -11.29
C GLU A 47 -2.91 14.15 -11.55
N ALA A 48 -3.33 15.38 -11.26
CA ALA A 48 -4.65 15.88 -11.62
C ALA A 48 -4.55 17.22 -12.32
N LEU A 49 -5.42 17.43 -13.31
CA LEU A 49 -5.59 18.70 -14.00
C LEU A 49 -6.89 19.33 -13.52
N GLU A 50 -6.79 20.45 -12.80
CA GLU A 50 -7.96 21.20 -12.35
C GLU A 50 -8.72 21.79 -13.54
N PRO A 51 -10.07 21.91 -13.48
CA PRO A 51 -10.84 22.52 -14.55
C PRO A 51 -10.35 23.93 -14.90
N GLY A 52 -9.96 24.14 -16.15
CA GLY A 52 -9.45 25.43 -16.64
C GLY A 52 -7.95 25.66 -16.40
N ALA A 53 -7.24 24.75 -15.71
CA ALA A 53 -5.80 24.79 -15.62
C ALA A 53 -5.15 24.26 -16.90
N CYS A 54 -3.97 24.80 -17.24
CA CYS A 54 -3.15 24.29 -18.35
C CYS A 54 -2.06 23.31 -17.90
N CYS A 55 -1.74 23.28 -16.61
CA CYS A 55 -0.71 22.42 -16.05
C CYS A 55 -1.30 21.52 -14.97
N ALA A 56 -0.92 20.24 -15.01
CA ALA A 56 -1.28 19.30 -13.97
C ALA A 56 -0.59 19.68 -12.65
N THR A 57 -1.21 19.27 -11.56
CA THR A 57 -0.65 19.34 -10.21
C THR A 57 -0.48 17.95 -9.64
N CYS A 58 0.54 17.78 -8.80
CA CYS A 58 0.75 16.50 -8.15
C CYS A 58 -0.26 16.28 -7.03
N VAL A 59 -1.09 15.24 -7.16
CA VAL A 59 -2.04 14.79 -6.13
C VAL A 59 -1.31 13.96 -5.09
N GLN A 60 -0.37 13.11 -5.53
CA GLN A 60 0.34 12.21 -4.64
C GLN A 60 1.78 12.01 -5.08
N GLN A 61 2.71 12.20 -4.14
CA GLN A 61 4.13 11.88 -4.31
C GLN A 61 4.42 10.43 -3.92
N GLY A 62 5.45 9.86 -4.52
CA GLY A 62 5.89 8.51 -4.22
C GLY A 62 7.05 8.06 -5.09
N CYS A 63 7.16 6.74 -5.21
CA CYS A 63 8.22 6.07 -5.94
C CYS A 63 7.61 5.16 -7.00
N ALA A 64 8.28 5.08 -8.16
CA ALA A 64 8.02 4.05 -9.15
C ALA A 64 8.91 2.84 -8.87
N CYS A 65 8.32 1.65 -8.89
CA CYS A 65 9.09 0.42 -8.78
C CYS A 65 9.72 0.09 -10.13
N GLU A 66 11.02 -0.19 -10.13
CA GLU A 66 11.79 -0.48 -11.34
C GLU A 66 12.48 -1.85 -11.23
N GLY A 67 12.69 -2.51 -12.36
CA GLY A 67 13.45 -3.76 -12.43
C GLY A 67 12.85 -4.89 -11.61
N TYR A 68 13.70 -5.65 -10.90
CA TYR A 68 13.28 -6.80 -10.09
C TYR A 68 12.27 -6.43 -9.00
N GLN A 69 12.35 -5.20 -8.46
CA GLN A 69 11.46 -4.72 -7.40
C GLN A 69 10.01 -4.52 -7.87
N TYR A 70 9.75 -4.44 -9.18
CA TYR A 70 8.41 -4.20 -9.70
C TYR A 70 7.41 -5.26 -9.23
N TYR A 71 7.76 -6.54 -9.34
CA TYR A 71 6.87 -7.63 -8.92
C TYR A 71 6.73 -7.72 -7.41
N ASP A 72 7.79 -7.39 -6.67
CA ASP A 72 7.76 -7.36 -5.20
C ASP A 72 6.82 -6.27 -4.68
N CYS A 73 6.85 -5.07 -5.29
CA CYS A 73 5.90 -4.00 -4.97
C CYS A 73 4.45 -4.44 -5.20
N LEU A 74 4.17 -5.10 -6.33
CA LEU A 74 2.82 -5.59 -6.64
C LEU A 74 2.36 -6.62 -5.60
N GLN A 75 3.24 -7.54 -5.19
CA GLN A 75 2.97 -8.53 -4.15
C GLN A 75 2.76 -7.87 -2.78
N GLY A 76 3.47 -6.78 -2.50
CA GLY A 76 3.26 -5.91 -1.34
C GLY A 76 1.94 -5.11 -1.37
N GLY A 77 1.13 -5.25 -2.43
CA GLY A 77 -0.17 -4.61 -2.57
C GLY A 77 -0.14 -3.24 -3.26
N PHE A 78 1.01 -2.80 -3.76
CA PHE A 78 1.13 -1.52 -4.44
C PHE A 78 0.69 -1.62 -5.90
N VAL A 79 -0.42 -0.96 -6.23
CA VAL A 79 -1.03 -1.03 -7.55
C VAL A 79 -0.19 -0.27 -8.58
N ARG A 80 -0.03 -0.86 -9.78
CA ARG A 80 0.74 -0.28 -10.91
C ARG A 80 2.21 0.03 -10.55
N GLY A 81 2.79 -0.66 -9.57
CA GLY A 81 4.17 -0.43 -9.14
C GLY A 81 4.41 0.98 -8.62
N ARG A 82 3.42 1.59 -7.94
CA ARG A 82 3.52 2.92 -7.33
C ARG A 82 3.45 2.80 -5.82
N VAL A 83 4.52 3.20 -5.14
CA VAL A 83 4.61 3.19 -3.68
C VAL A 83 4.46 4.63 -3.19
N PRO A 84 3.41 4.96 -2.40
CA PRO A 84 3.27 6.29 -1.84
C PRO A 84 4.47 6.68 -0.96
N ALA A 85 4.79 7.97 -0.94
CA ALA A 85 5.87 8.49 -0.12
C ALA A 85 5.69 8.09 1.36
N GLY A 86 6.76 7.62 1.99
CA GLY A 86 6.78 7.17 3.38
C GLY A 86 6.20 5.77 3.62
N GLN A 87 5.76 5.06 2.59
CA GLN A 87 5.32 3.66 2.72
C GLN A 87 6.49 2.68 2.53
N SER A 88 6.35 1.50 3.12
CA SER A 88 7.28 0.38 2.96
C SER A 88 6.55 -0.92 2.63
N TYR A 89 7.31 -1.88 2.11
CA TYR A 89 6.89 -3.27 1.90
C TYR A 89 8.05 -4.20 2.22
N PHE A 90 7.69 -5.44 2.51
CA PHE A 90 8.65 -6.50 2.77
C PHE A 90 8.85 -7.38 1.55
N VAL A 91 10.10 -7.78 1.33
CA VAL A 91 10.53 -8.74 0.32
C VAL A 91 11.34 -9.85 1.01
N ASP A 92 11.75 -10.87 0.26
CA ASP A 92 12.58 -11.98 0.78
C ASP A 92 12.02 -12.59 2.07
N PHE A 93 10.74 -12.97 2.08
CA PHE A 93 10.07 -13.56 3.25
C PHE A 93 10.11 -12.70 4.52
N GLY A 94 10.13 -11.36 4.36
CA GLY A 94 10.17 -10.45 5.51
C GLY A 94 11.58 -10.15 6.01
N SER A 95 12.63 -10.67 5.37
CA SER A 95 14.01 -10.39 5.74
C SER A 95 14.58 -9.09 5.15
N THR A 96 13.90 -8.51 4.16
CA THR A 96 14.31 -7.25 3.55
C THR A 96 13.12 -6.27 3.56
N GLU A 97 13.31 -5.08 4.11
CA GLU A 97 12.33 -4.00 4.04
C GLU A 97 12.74 -3.01 2.94
N CYS A 98 11.84 -2.74 2.01
CA CYS A 98 11.98 -1.72 0.97
C CYS A 98 11.07 -0.54 1.28
N SER A 99 11.59 0.69 1.23
CA SER A 99 10.85 1.89 1.61
C SER A 99 10.96 3.00 0.56
N CYS A 100 9.86 3.72 0.37
CA CYS A 100 9.83 4.95 -0.40
C CYS A 100 10.06 6.14 0.55
N PRO A 101 11.11 6.95 0.37
CA PRO A 101 11.42 8.04 1.30
C PRO A 101 10.28 9.09 1.36
N PRO A 102 10.20 9.87 2.45
CA PRO A 102 9.34 11.04 2.50
C PRO A 102 9.62 11.98 1.31
N GLY A 103 8.56 12.42 0.63
CA GLY A 103 8.67 13.23 -0.60
C GLY A 103 8.87 12.41 -1.89
N GLY A 104 8.96 11.09 -1.82
CA GLY A 104 9.09 10.20 -2.97
C GLY A 104 10.49 10.11 -3.56
N GLY A 105 10.61 9.46 -4.71
CA GLY A 105 11.87 9.29 -5.43
C GLY A 105 12.25 7.82 -5.62
N LYS A 106 13.45 7.44 -5.15
CA LYS A 106 13.97 6.07 -5.33
C LYS A 106 13.72 5.23 -4.09
N ILE A 107 13.29 3.99 -4.32
CA ILE A 107 13.12 2.99 -3.28
C ILE A 107 14.49 2.55 -2.77
N SER A 108 14.63 2.49 -1.45
CA SER A 108 15.79 1.90 -0.78
C SER A 108 15.37 0.63 -0.05
N CYS A 109 16.20 -0.42 -0.13
CA CYS A 109 15.94 -1.67 0.56
C CYS A 109 17.04 -1.95 1.59
N GLN A 110 16.63 -2.39 2.77
CA GLN A 110 17.50 -2.74 3.87
C GLN A 110 17.24 -4.18 4.30
N PHE A 111 18.30 -4.98 4.31
CA PHE A 111 18.27 -6.31 4.88
C PHE A 111 18.23 -6.24 6.41
N MET A 112 17.27 -6.92 7.01
CA MET A 112 17.07 -7.03 8.44
C MET A 112 17.61 -8.37 8.93
N LEU A 113 18.64 -8.30 9.76
CA LEU A 113 19.19 -9.49 10.42
C LEU A 113 18.26 -9.93 11.55
N CYS A 114 18.09 -11.24 11.69
CA CYS A 114 17.39 -11.78 12.86
C CYS A 114 18.16 -11.47 14.15
N PRO A 115 17.45 -11.17 15.25
CA PRO A 115 18.09 -10.97 16.54
C PRO A 115 18.79 -12.24 17.00
N GLU A 116 19.95 -12.07 17.64
CA GLU A 116 20.64 -13.20 18.27
C GLU A 116 19.83 -13.72 19.47
N LEU A 117 19.77 -15.04 19.61
CA LEU A 117 19.14 -15.67 20.77
C LEU A 117 19.97 -15.41 22.03
N PRO A 118 19.32 -15.26 23.19
CA PRO A 118 20.04 -14.99 24.43
C PRO A 118 20.90 -16.21 24.81
N PRO A 119 22.05 -16.03 25.50
CA PRO A 119 23.01 -17.10 25.76
C PRO A 119 22.46 -18.21 26.67
N ASN A 120 21.41 -17.92 27.44
CA ASN A 120 20.68 -18.88 28.27
C ASN A 120 19.57 -19.60 27.49
N CYS A 121 19.47 -19.43 26.17
CA CYS A 121 18.51 -20.19 25.38
C CYS A 121 18.97 -21.64 25.22
N ILE A 122 18.18 -22.58 25.75
CA ILE A 122 18.47 -24.01 25.64
C ILE A 122 17.63 -24.68 24.55
N GLU A 123 16.54 -24.05 24.12
CA GLU A 123 15.70 -24.55 23.03
C GLU A 123 15.27 -23.38 22.13
N ALA A 124 15.70 -23.43 20.86
CA ALA A 124 15.30 -22.49 19.84
C ALA A 124 14.11 -23.05 19.07
N VAL A 125 13.13 -22.19 18.77
CA VAL A 125 11.96 -22.51 17.95
C VAL A 125 12.05 -21.67 16.69
N VAL A 126 11.87 -22.32 15.53
CA VAL A 126 11.88 -21.65 14.23
C VAL A 126 10.55 -21.95 13.56
N VAL A 127 9.79 -20.89 13.27
CA VAL A 127 8.62 -20.97 12.38
C VAL A 127 9.09 -20.57 10.98
N ALA A 128 8.53 -21.20 9.94
CA ALA A 128 8.86 -20.85 8.56
C ALA A 128 8.73 -19.33 8.34
N ASP A 129 9.66 -18.76 7.58
CA ASP A 129 9.67 -17.33 7.20
C ASP A 129 9.71 -16.37 8.41
N SER A 130 10.29 -16.81 9.54
CA SER A 130 10.42 -16.00 10.75
C SER A 130 11.81 -16.13 11.38
N CYS A 131 12.15 -15.15 12.22
CA CYS A 131 13.38 -15.22 13.00
C CYS A 131 13.30 -16.24 14.14
N PRO A 132 14.42 -16.94 14.44
CA PRO A 132 14.47 -17.90 15.55
C PRO A 132 14.08 -17.22 16.86
N GLN A 133 13.23 -17.89 17.63
CA GLN A 133 12.80 -17.45 18.95
C GLN A 133 13.33 -18.40 20.02
N CYS A 134 13.52 -17.90 21.24
CA CYS A 134 13.85 -18.77 22.36
C CYS A 134 12.57 -19.42 22.91
N GLY A 135 12.39 -20.71 22.68
CA GLY A 135 11.27 -21.48 23.22
C GLY A 135 11.46 -21.82 24.70
N GLN A 136 12.71 -22.08 25.11
CA GLN A 136 13.02 -22.40 26.50
C GLN A 136 14.37 -21.83 26.95
N VAL A 137 14.35 -21.16 28.10
CA VAL A 137 15.54 -20.66 28.79
C VAL A 137 16.05 -21.65 29.85
N GLY A 138 17.35 -21.64 30.09
CA GLY A 138 18.01 -22.55 31.00
C GLY A 138 19.54 -22.41 31.01
N CYS A 139 20.22 -23.48 31.41
CA CYS A 139 21.68 -23.55 31.38
C CYS A 139 22.16 -24.86 30.77
N VAL A 140 23.40 -24.86 30.28
CA VAL A 140 24.07 -26.07 29.80
C VAL A 140 25.18 -26.42 30.79
N HIS A 141 25.10 -27.61 31.38
CA HIS A 141 26.14 -28.13 32.27
C HIS A 141 26.50 -29.57 31.88
N ALA A 142 27.80 -29.83 31.68
CA ALA A 142 28.32 -31.12 31.23
C ALA A 142 27.63 -31.69 29.97
N GLY A 143 27.30 -30.81 29.01
CA GLY A 143 26.62 -31.20 27.76
C GLY A 143 25.12 -31.46 27.89
N ARG A 144 24.54 -31.30 29.09
CA ARG A 144 23.10 -31.42 29.33
C ARG A 144 22.45 -30.06 29.50
N LYS A 145 21.25 -29.91 28.94
CA LYS A 145 20.41 -28.72 29.07
C LYS A 145 19.50 -28.86 30.29
N TYR A 146 19.41 -27.82 31.11
CA TYR A 146 18.55 -27.77 32.28
C TYR A 146 17.66 -26.55 32.18
N ALA A 147 16.35 -26.74 32.28
CA ALA A 147 15.40 -25.64 32.28
C ALA A 147 15.65 -24.68 33.44
N ALA A 148 15.33 -23.40 33.23
CA ALA A 148 15.36 -22.42 34.30
C ALA A 148 14.53 -22.89 35.52
N GLY A 149 15.07 -22.69 36.72
CA GLY A 149 14.47 -23.17 37.97
C GLY A 149 14.87 -24.60 38.36
N HIS A 150 15.65 -25.32 37.54
CA HIS A 150 16.19 -26.62 37.93
C HIS A 150 17.18 -26.48 39.10
N THR A 151 16.99 -27.29 40.14
CA THR A 151 17.88 -27.35 41.31
C THR A 151 18.70 -28.63 41.25
N VAL A 152 20.00 -28.51 41.52
CA VAL A 152 20.92 -29.65 41.55
C VAL A 152 21.41 -29.88 42.98
N HIS A 153 21.44 -31.13 43.40
CA HIS A 153 22.02 -31.51 44.67
C HIS A 153 23.54 -31.56 44.53
N LEU A 154 24.23 -30.56 45.07
CA LEU A 154 25.69 -30.53 45.10
C LEU A 154 26.22 -31.44 46.21
N PRO A 155 27.39 -32.07 46.03
CA PRO A 155 28.06 -32.75 47.12
C PRO A 155 28.40 -31.73 48.23
N PRO A 156 28.47 -32.16 49.50
CA PRO A 156 28.81 -31.28 50.60
C PRO A 156 30.14 -30.57 50.34
N CYS A 157 30.20 -29.27 50.65
CA CYS A 157 31.41 -28.47 50.54
C CYS A 157 32.54 -29.11 51.36
N ARG A 158 33.73 -29.24 50.76
CA ARG A 158 34.94 -29.61 51.49
C ARG A 158 35.64 -28.33 51.93
N ALA A 159 36.02 -28.28 53.20
CA ALA A 159 36.88 -27.23 53.76
C ALA A 159 38.34 -27.46 53.36
#